data_AF-S6URD3-F1
#
_entry.id   AF-S6URD3-F1
#
_cell.length_a   1.000
_cell.length_b   1.000
_cell.length_c   1.000
_cell.angle_alpha   90.00
_cell.angle_beta   90.00
_cell.angle_gamma   90.00
#
_symmetry.space_group_name_H-M   'P 1'
#
loop_
_entity.id
_entity.type
_entity.pdbx_description
1 polymer ?
#
loop_
_entity_poly.entity_id
_entity_poly.type
_entity_poly.pdbx_seq_one_letter_code
_entity_poly.pdbx_strand_id
1 'polypeptide(L)'
;MQTYSGALDTLGRSVDQGLEVFVVSSNLAKLRDIKERVGGLKQTFDQLVGINQKIDDALKPIIKVSDEVSATFENLLQKTIDDTLRAPDETGIKQVKIAGDLRNGMTNFRLVFRRYLSVPSADNRQATYTSADALIAQVAAARSQLPVEANTAVDTALNALKQYKLLMSSISEMLQQADQVRGNLQQQSIATAAVADDLAAQQIVSAKKEQNTAVVQLLSVALVVLLIGIFAAFLITRQITIPLNDTVIAARRIADGDLTQDSSTTREDELGLLQNTMQHMTVSLRGLIGGIGNGVTQIATAAEQLSAVSEQ
;
A
#
# COMPACT_ATOMS: atom_id res chain seq x y z
N MET A 1 9.80 22.25 7.00
CA MET A 1 10.58 21.60 5.94
C MET A 1 11.15 20.24 6.38
N GLN A 2 11.78 20.13 7.55
CA GLN A 2 12.32 18.85 8.06
C GLN A 2 11.30 17.70 8.14
N THR A 3 10.03 17.99 8.42
CA THR A 3 8.97 16.99 8.53
C THR A 3 8.56 16.36 7.19
N TYR A 4 8.55 17.12 6.09
CA TYR A 4 8.10 16.60 4.78
C TYR A 4 9.18 15.74 4.11
N SER A 5 10.44 16.19 4.10
CA SER A 5 11.57 15.37 3.63
C SER A 5 11.67 14.08 4.44
N GLY A 6 11.59 14.16 5.78
CA GLY A 6 11.63 12.98 6.63
C GLY A 6 10.46 12.02 6.39
N ALA A 7 9.27 12.53 6.08
CA ALA A 7 8.11 11.71 5.69
C ALA A 7 8.32 11.01 4.35
N LEU A 8 8.83 11.72 3.32
CA LEU A 8 9.17 11.11 2.03
C LEU A 8 10.27 10.06 2.15
N ASP A 9 11.31 10.31 2.94
CA ASP A 9 12.38 9.34 3.18
C ASP A 9 11.87 8.11 3.96
N THR A 10 10.91 8.31 4.87
CA THR A 10 10.25 7.20 5.57
C THR A 10 9.37 6.38 4.62
N LEU A 11 8.57 7.04 3.78
CA LEU A 11 7.78 6.38 2.75
C LEU A 11 8.66 5.60 1.77
N GLY A 12 9.78 6.19 1.32
CA GLY A 12 10.76 5.53 0.46
C GLY A 12 11.30 4.24 1.09
N ARG A 13 11.70 4.30 2.37
CA ARG A 13 12.15 3.11 3.12
C ARG A 13 11.06 2.04 3.25
N SER A 14 9.81 2.43 3.52
CA SER A 14 8.69 1.49 3.58
C SER A 14 8.43 0.81 2.24
N VAL A 15 8.56 1.53 1.12
CA VAL A 15 8.42 0.97 -0.22
C VAL A 15 9.56 0.01 -0.53
N ASP A 16 10.79 0.35 -0.16
CA ASP A 16 11.96 -0.53 -0.33
C ASP A 16 11.81 -1.83 0.48
N GLN A 17 11.36 -1.76 1.73
CA GLN A 17 11.03 -2.94 2.53
C GLN A 17 9.93 -3.78 1.88
N GLY A 18 8.89 -3.14 1.33
CA GLY A 18 7.86 -3.83 0.57
C GLY A 18 8.43 -4.61 -0.63
N LEU A 19 9.34 -4.00 -1.38
CA LEU A 19 9.98 -4.65 -2.54
C LEU A 19 10.81 -5.90 -2.17
N GLU A 20 11.30 -5.97 -0.93
CA GLU A 20 12.01 -7.15 -0.41
C GLU A 20 11.06 -8.27 0.05
N VAL A 21 9.87 -7.92 0.56
CA VAL A 21 8.92 -8.88 1.16
C VAL A 21 7.92 -9.44 0.15
N PHE A 22 7.44 -8.63 -0.79
CA PHE A 22 6.40 -9.06 -1.73
C PHE A 22 6.97 -9.89 -2.88
N VAL A 23 6.39 -11.07 -3.12
CA VAL A 23 6.78 -11.97 -4.24
C VAL A 23 5.84 -11.89 -5.45
N VAL A 24 4.63 -11.36 -5.27
CA VAL A 24 3.64 -11.26 -6.36
C VAL A 24 4.06 -10.15 -7.33
N SER A 25 4.19 -10.51 -8.61
CA SER A 25 4.69 -9.62 -9.67
C SER A 25 3.85 -8.35 -9.85
N SER A 26 2.53 -8.41 -9.71
CA SER A 26 1.65 -7.24 -9.77
C SER A 26 1.90 -6.24 -8.63
N ASN A 27 2.16 -6.73 -7.41
CA ASN A 27 2.48 -5.87 -6.27
C ASN A 27 3.83 -5.19 -6.45
N LEU A 28 4.83 -5.95 -6.90
CA LEU A 28 6.16 -5.43 -7.16
C LEU A 28 6.12 -4.33 -8.22
N ALA A 29 5.29 -4.48 -9.27
CA ALA A 29 5.10 -3.43 -10.28
C ALA A 29 4.54 -2.14 -9.65
N LYS A 30 3.51 -2.24 -8.81
CA LYS A 30 2.93 -1.08 -8.11
C LYS A 30 3.88 -0.44 -7.12
N LEU A 31 4.63 -1.23 -6.35
CA LEU A 31 5.62 -0.70 -5.41
C LEU A 31 6.74 0.05 -6.14
N ARG A 32 7.17 -0.43 -7.32
CA ARG A 32 8.12 0.31 -8.17
C ARG A 32 7.53 1.61 -8.69
N ASP A 33 6.26 1.62 -9.12
CA ASP A 33 5.56 2.85 -9.52
C ASP A 33 5.45 3.85 -8.35
N ILE A 34 5.09 3.39 -7.15
CA ILE A 34 5.09 4.23 -5.94
C ILE A 34 6.50 4.77 -5.66
N LYS A 35 7.55 3.95 -5.77
CA LYS A 35 8.94 4.39 -5.55
C LYS A 35 9.34 5.51 -6.52
N GLU A 36 9.03 5.35 -7.80
CA GLU A 36 9.30 6.36 -8.83
C GLU A 36 8.55 7.67 -8.53
N ARG A 37 7.27 7.57 -8.18
CA ARG A 37 6.46 8.73 -7.79
C ARG A 37 6.98 9.45 -6.56
N VAL A 38 7.45 8.73 -5.54
CA VAL A 38 8.09 9.30 -4.34
C VAL A 38 9.37 10.05 -4.70
N GLY A 39 10.16 9.53 -5.65
CA GLY A 39 11.31 10.24 -6.22
C GLY A 39 10.90 11.55 -6.91
N GLY A 40 9.85 11.51 -7.72
CA GLY A 40 9.28 12.70 -8.38
C GLY A 40 8.73 13.75 -7.39
N LEU A 41 8.07 13.31 -6.32
CA LEU A 41 7.62 14.17 -5.23
C LEU A 41 8.79 14.87 -4.54
N LYS A 42 9.88 14.14 -4.28
CA LYS A 42 11.10 14.72 -3.68
C LYS A 42 11.71 15.80 -4.57
N GLN A 43 11.87 15.52 -5.86
CA GLN A 43 12.40 16.49 -6.82
C GLN A 43 11.52 17.75 -6.92
N THR A 44 10.19 17.56 -6.97
CA THR A 44 9.24 18.68 -7.05
C THR A 44 9.25 19.52 -5.76
N PHE A 45 9.39 18.88 -4.60
CA PHE A 45 9.55 19.56 -3.32
C PHE A 45 10.87 20.34 -3.24
N ASP A 46 11.98 19.75 -3.67
CA ASP A 46 13.29 20.43 -3.70
C ASP A 46 13.26 21.65 -4.62
N GLN A 47 12.58 21.54 -5.78
CA GLN A 47 12.34 22.69 -6.66
C GLN A 47 11.56 23.80 -5.94
N LEU A 48 10.52 23.47 -5.18
CA LEU A 48 9.75 24.45 -4.40
C LEU A 48 10.62 25.12 -3.33
N VAL A 49 11.46 24.36 -2.62
CA VAL A 49 12.41 24.91 -1.65
C VAL A 49 13.36 25.90 -2.34
N GLY A 50 13.92 25.52 -3.49
CA GLY A 50 14.82 26.38 -4.26
C GLY A 50 14.15 27.68 -4.74
N ILE A 51 12.88 27.63 -5.15
CA ILE A 51 12.13 28.84 -5.52
C ILE A 51 11.93 29.75 -4.30
N ASN A 52 11.56 29.21 -3.13
CA ASN A 52 11.38 30.02 -1.92
C ASN A 52 12.69 30.69 -1.49
N GLN A 53 13.84 30.00 -1.57
CA GLN A 53 15.15 30.60 -1.31
C GLN A 53 15.46 31.77 -2.25
N LYS A 54 15.18 31.61 -3.55
CA LYS A 54 15.36 32.69 -4.53
C LYS A 54 14.46 33.89 -4.25
N ILE A 55 13.23 33.67 -3.78
CA ILE A 55 12.32 34.74 -3.36
C ILE A 55 12.92 35.48 -2.15
N ASP A 56 13.39 34.77 -1.13
CA ASP A 56 14.03 35.37 0.05
C ASP A 56 15.25 36.22 -0.32
N ASP A 57 16.08 35.73 -1.25
CA ASP A 57 17.22 36.47 -1.77
C ASP A 57 16.80 37.70 -2.58
N ALA A 58 15.76 37.60 -3.41
CA ALA A 58 15.25 38.70 -4.21
C ALA A 58 14.56 39.79 -3.38
N LEU A 59 14.08 39.47 -2.17
CA LEU A 59 13.53 40.47 -1.24
C LEU A 59 14.61 41.40 -0.67
N LYS A 60 15.87 40.95 -0.54
CA LYS A 60 16.97 41.76 0.00
C LYS A 60 17.19 43.08 -0.75
N PRO A 61 17.36 43.11 -2.09
CA PRO A 61 17.50 44.37 -2.82
C PRO A 61 16.22 45.23 -2.79
N ILE A 62 15.03 44.62 -2.72
CA ILE A 62 13.78 45.37 -2.57
C ILE A 62 13.75 46.16 -1.27
N ILE A 63 14.18 45.55 -0.15
CA ILE A 63 14.23 46.24 1.14
C ILE A 63 15.13 47.48 1.03
N LYS A 64 16.31 47.35 0.43
CA LYS A 64 17.23 48.46 0.22
C LYS A 64 16.61 49.60 -0.60
N VAL A 65 16.02 49.28 -1.76
CA VAL A 65 15.35 50.28 -2.61
C VAL A 65 14.15 50.92 -1.90
N SER A 66 13.40 50.12 -1.12
CA SER A 66 12.31 50.61 -0.28
C SER A 66 12.78 51.69 0.69
N ASP A 67 13.91 51.45 1.36
CA ASP A 67 14.43 52.33 2.39
C ASP A 67 15.00 53.62 1.77
N GLU A 68 15.67 53.52 0.61
CA GLU A 68 16.16 54.67 -0.16
C GLU A 68 15.02 55.60 -0.61
N VAL A 69 13.94 55.04 -1.15
CA VAL A 69 12.74 55.83 -1.54
C VAL A 69 12.10 56.45 -0.30
N SER A 70 11.96 55.69 0.79
CA SER A 70 11.36 56.19 2.03
C SER A 70 12.16 57.34 2.63
N ALA A 71 13.49 57.24 2.65
CA ALA A 71 14.38 58.29 3.10
C ALA A 71 14.31 59.54 2.20
N THR A 72 14.17 59.34 0.88
CA THR A 72 14.01 60.45 -0.07
C THR A 72 12.73 61.23 0.20
N PHE A 73 11.60 60.53 0.42
CA PHE A 73 10.34 61.18 0.76
C PHE A 73 10.36 61.84 2.14
N GLU A 74 11.05 61.26 3.13
CA GLU A 74 11.23 61.88 4.44
C GLU A 74 11.99 63.21 4.34
N ASN A 75 13.12 63.20 3.61
CA ASN A 75 13.93 64.40 3.42
C ASN A 75 13.18 65.49 2.64
N LEU A 76 12.40 65.09 1.62
CA LEU A 76 11.54 66.02 0.89
C LEU A 76 10.48 66.65 1.81
N LEU A 77 9.81 65.83 2.62
CA LEU A 77 8.82 66.31 3.57
C LEU A 77 9.43 67.29 4.58
N GLN A 78 10.54 66.92 5.21
CA GLN A 78 11.24 67.78 6.17
C GLN A 78 11.65 69.11 5.53
N LYS A 79 12.24 69.06 4.32
CA LYS A 79 12.66 70.27 3.61
C LYS A 79 11.48 71.20 3.28
N THR A 80 10.38 70.65 2.76
CA THR A 80 9.18 71.45 2.46
C THR A 80 8.56 72.07 3.71
N ILE A 81 8.61 71.37 4.85
CA ILE A 81 8.17 71.91 6.15
C ILE A 81 9.05 73.08 6.56
N ASP A 82 10.38 72.91 6.54
CA ASP A 82 11.34 73.94 6.93
C ASP A 82 11.22 75.19 6.06
N ASP A 83 11.08 75.02 4.74
CA ASP A 83 10.93 76.12 3.79
C ASP A 83 9.60 76.86 3.98
N THR A 84 8.50 76.14 4.25
CA THR A 84 7.19 76.73 4.55
C THR A 84 7.18 77.48 5.88
N LEU A 85 7.89 76.99 6.90
CA LEU A 85 8.01 77.67 8.20
C LEU A 85 8.79 79.00 8.09
N ARG A 86 9.76 79.07 7.17
CA ARG A 86 10.53 80.31 6.91
C ARG A 86 9.72 81.36 6.16
N ALA A 87 8.85 80.94 5.24
CA ALA A 87 7.99 81.82 4.46
C ALA A 87 6.59 81.21 4.32
N PRO A 88 5.70 81.41 5.31
CA PRO A 88 4.38 80.78 5.31
C PRO A 88 3.47 81.34 4.20
N ASP A 89 3.14 80.50 3.23
CA ASP A 89 2.20 80.81 2.15
C ASP A 89 1.36 79.59 1.74
N GLU A 90 0.34 79.82 0.90
CA GLU A 90 -0.55 78.76 0.41
C GLU A 90 0.20 77.72 -0.46
N THR A 91 1.24 78.16 -1.16
CA THR A 91 2.06 77.31 -2.03
C THR A 91 2.88 76.29 -1.22
N GLY A 92 3.56 76.73 -0.16
CA GLY A 92 4.34 75.89 0.74
C GLY A 92 3.46 74.85 1.44
N ILE A 93 2.26 75.24 1.90
CA ILE A 93 1.30 74.30 2.49
C ILE A 93 0.92 73.19 1.48
N LYS A 94 0.69 73.54 0.21
CA LYS A 94 0.42 72.54 -0.85
C LYS A 94 1.63 71.62 -1.08
N GLN A 95 2.85 72.15 -1.05
CA GLN A 95 4.07 71.37 -1.21
C GLN A 95 4.31 70.39 -0.06
N VAL A 96 4.09 70.82 1.19
CA VAL A 96 4.13 69.94 2.38
C VAL A 96 3.11 68.81 2.24
N LYS A 97 1.89 69.13 1.80
CA LYS A 97 0.85 68.12 1.55
C LYS A 97 1.30 67.10 0.50
N ILE A 98 1.86 67.56 -0.62
CA ILE A 98 2.36 66.66 -1.68
C ILE A 98 3.45 65.74 -1.13
N ALA A 99 4.46 66.28 -0.45
CA ALA A 99 5.54 65.48 0.13
C ALA A 99 5.02 64.47 1.17
N GLY A 100 4.05 64.86 1.99
CA GLY A 100 3.37 63.98 2.94
C GLY A 100 2.59 62.86 2.25
N ASP A 101 1.85 63.19 1.18
CA ASP A 101 1.10 62.22 0.39
C ASP A 101 2.04 61.20 -0.30
N LEU A 102 3.24 61.60 -0.73
CA LEU A 102 4.25 60.67 -1.29
C LEU A 102 4.75 59.67 -0.24
N ARG A 103 5.09 60.15 0.97
CA ARG A 103 5.51 59.30 2.10
C ARG A 103 4.41 58.30 2.49
N ASN A 104 3.17 58.77 2.60
CA ASN A 104 2.02 57.93 2.91
C ASN A 104 1.74 56.91 1.80
N GLY A 105 1.85 57.34 0.53
CA GLY A 105 1.72 56.46 -0.63
C GLY A 105 2.73 55.32 -0.63
N MET A 106 3.98 55.59 -0.30
CA MET A 106 5.02 54.56 -0.13
C MET A 106 4.67 53.56 0.98
N THR A 107 4.18 54.06 2.12
CA THR A 107 3.78 53.22 3.25
C THR A 107 2.62 52.30 2.87
N ASN A 108 1.60 52.84 2.21
CA ASN A 108 0.46 52.05 1.73
C ASN A 108 0.89 51.00 0.70
N PHE A 109 1.73 51.38 -0.27
CA PHE A 109 2.27 50.43 -1.25
C PHE A 109 3.01 49.27 -0.59
N ARG A 110 3.87 49.53 0.40
CA ARG A 110 4.58 48.49 1.15
C ARG A 110 3.63 47.53 1.86
N LEU A 111 2.54 48.03 2.44
CA LEU A 111 1.54 47.20 3.10
C LEU A 111 0.80 46.28 2.11
N VAL A 112 0.39 46.83 0.97
CA VAL A 112 -0.28 46.04 -0.09
C VAL A 112 0.67 44.98 -0.65
N PHE A 113 1.93 45.33 -0.91
CA PHE A 113 2.92 44.38 -1.37
C PHE A 113 3.19 43.27 -0.34
N ARG A 114 3.33 43.62 0.95
CA ARG A 114 3.48 42.63 2.02
C ARG A 114 2.30 41.68 2.10
N ARG A 115 1.07 42.17 1.90
CA ARG A 115 -0.13 41.32 1.82
C ARG A 115 -0.04 40.32 0.67
N TYR A 116 0.45 40.75 -0.49
CA TYR A 116 0.67 39.85 -1.63
C TYR A 116 1.77 38.81 -1.38
N LEU A 117 2.87 39.18 -0.72
CA LEU A 117 3.90 38.23 -0.33
C LEU A 117 3.37 37.15 0.64
N SER A 118 2.51 37.54 1.57
CA SER A 118 1.89 36.60 2.52
C SER A 118 0.82 35.71 1.87
N VAL A 119 0.02 36.28 0.96
CA VAL A 119 -1.09 35.59 0.29
C VAL A 119 -1.04 35.91 -1.21
N PRO A 120 -0.35 35.10 -2.04
CA PRO A 120 -0.06 35.40 -3.43
C PRO A 120 -1.26 35.10 -4.35
N SER A 121 -2.41 35.73 -4.11
CA SER A 121 -3.60 35.61 -4.94
C SER A 121 -3.60 36.56 -6.14
N ALA A 122 -4.42 36.28 -7.15
CA ALA A 122 -4.61 37.15 -8.30
C ALA A 122 -5.08 38.56 -7.89
N ASP A 123 -6.00 38.65 -6.92
CA ASP A 123 -6.52 39.92 -6.39
C ASP A 123 -5.43 40.73 -5.69
N ASN A 124 -4.62 40.08 -4.84
CA ASN A 124 -3.52 40.74 -4.14
C ASN A 124 -2.41 41.18 -5.10
N ARG A 125 -2.15 40.38 -6.14
CA ARG A 125 -1.25 40.75 -7.24
C ARG A 125 -1.77 42.01 -7.92
N GLN A 126 -3.02 42.01 -8.38
CA GLN A 126 -3.60 43.17 -9.05
C GLN A 126 -3.55 44.43 -8.18
N ALA A 127 -3.96 44.32 -6.91
CA ALA A 127 -3.90 45.43 -5.96
C ALA A 127 -2.48 45.99 -5.78
N THR A 128 -1.47 45.11 -5.73
CA THR A 128 -0.06 45.51 -5.61
C THR A 128 0.40 46.30 -6.83
N TYR A 129 0.13 45.81 -8.04
CA TYR A 129 0.53 46.50 -9.27
C TYR A 129 -0.20 47.84 -9.42
N THR A 130 -1.51 47.87 -9.16
CA THR A 130 -2.28 49.12 -9.15
C THR A 130 -1.71 50.14 -8.15
N SER A 131 -1.35 49.70 -6.93
CA SER A 131 -0.74 50.58 -5.93
C SER A 131 0.66 51.06 -6.34
N ALA A 132 1.46 50.22 -7.00
CA ALA A 132 2.77 50.61 -7.51
C ALA A 132 2.63 51.68 -8.61
N ASP A 133 1.71 51.47 -9.55
CA ASP A 133 1.46 52.37 -10.67
C ASP A 133 0.91 53.73 -10.20
N ALA A 134 -0.01 53.72 -9.24
CA ALA A 134 -0.53 54.94 -8.64
C ALA A 134 0.59 55.75 -7.96
N LEU A 135 1.45 55.10 -7.17
CA LEU A 135 2.57 55.78 -6.51
C LEU A 135 3.58 56.34 -7.51
N ILE A 136 3.95 55.56 -8.54
CA ILE A 136 4.86 56.02 -9.61
C ILE A 136 4.28 57.24 -10.33
N ALA A 137 2.98 57.22 -10.66
CA ALA A 137 2.31 58.35 -11.30
C ALA A 137 2.28 59.60 -10.38
N GLN A 138 2.03 59.40 -9.09
CA GLN A 138 2.01 60.47 -8.09
C GLN A 138 3.39 61.14 -7.95
N VAL A 139 4.46 60.34 -7.91
CA VAL A 139 5.84 60.85 -7.86
C VAL A 139 6.21 61.58 -9.14
N ALA A 140 5.82 61.06 -10.30
CA ALA A 140 6.05 61.73 -11.58
C ALA A 140 5.34 63.10 -11.65
N ALA A 141 4.10 63.18 -11.16
CA ALA A 141 3.34 64.44 -11.11
C ALA A 141 3.93 65.46 -10.12
N ALA A 142 4.55 64.99 -9.03
CA ALA A 142 5.16 65.86 -8.02
C ALA A 142 6.29 66.73 -8.60
N ARG A 143 6.96 66.28 -9.67
CA ARG A 143 8.04 67.02 -10.34
C ARG A 143 7.65 68.42 -10.80
N SER A 144 6.41 68.61 -11.27
CA SER A 144 5.92 69.93 -11.70
C SER A 144 5.18 70.70 -10.61
N GLN A 145 4.97 70.08 -9.44
CA GLN A 145 4.17 70.65 -8.35
C GLN A 145 5.04 71.06 -7.15
N LEU A 146 6.25 70.50 -7.05
CA LEU A 146 7.27 70.86 -6.07
C LEU A 146 8.27 71.90 -6.63
N PRO A 147 9.04 72.57 -5.77
CA PRO A 147 10.09 73.49 -6.21
C PRO A 147 11.14 72.80 -7.09
N VAL A 148 11.79 73.56 -7.97
CA VAL A 148 12.80 73.03 -8.92
C VAL A 148 13.96 72.35 -8.18
N GLU A 149 14.30 72.82 -6.98
CA GLU A 149 15.31 72.25 -6.09
C GLU A 149 14.98 70.83 -5.61
N ALA A 150 13.71 70.41 -5.70
CA ALA A 150 13.26 69.05 -5.37
C ALA A 150 13.37 68.09 -6.57
N ASN A 151 13.55 68.58 -7.80
CA ASN A 151 13.51 67.75 -9.02
C ASN A 151 14.51 66.59 -8.97
N THR A 152 15.73 66.80 -8.48
CA THR A 152 16.72 65.72 -8.37
C THR A 152 16.26 64.62 -7.42
N ALA A 153 15.65 64.96 -6.30
CA ALA A 153 15.11 63.99 -5.35
C ALA A 153 13.91 63.24 -5.92
N VAL A 154 13.00 63.95 -6.61
CA VAL A 154 11.86 63.35 -7.31
C VAL A 154 12.31 62.38 -8.41
N ASP A 155 13.26 62.79 -9.25
CA ASP A 155 13.80 61.97 -10.33
C ASP A 155 14.52 60.72 -9.77
N THR A 156 15.25 60.88 -8.67
CA THR A 156 15.90 59.76 -7.95
C THR A 156 14.87 58.78 -7.41
N ALA A 157 13.83 59.25 -6.71
CA ALA A 157 12.77 58.41 -6.17
C ALA A 157 11.98 57.70 -7.30
N LEU A 158 11.70 58.40 -8.40
CA LEU A 158 11.00 57.83 -9.54
C LEU A 158 11.78 56.68 -10.18
N ASN A 159 13.10 56.84 -10.35
CA ASN A 159 13.96 55.78 -10.88
C ASN A 159 14.06 54.59 -9.92
N ALA A 160 14.20 54.85 -8.62
CA ALA A 160 14.21 53.81 -7.60
C ALA A 160 12.88 53.04 -7.55
N LEU A 161 11.72 53.71 -7.65
CA LEU A 161 10.41 53.05 -7.72
C LEU A 161 10.23 52.21 -8.99
N LYS A 162 10.74 52.65 -10.14
CA LYS A 162 10.76 51.83 -11.36
C LYS A 162 11.60 50.57 -11.15
N GLN A 163 12.77 50.68 -10.53
CA GLN A 163 13.60 49.53 -10.18
C GLN A 163 12.90 48.60 -9.17
N TYR A 164 12.24 49.17 -8.15
CA TYR A 164 11.42 48.42 -7.21
C TYR A 164 10.37 47.61 -7.95
N LYS A 165 9.63 48.24 -8.88
CA LYS A 165 8.58 47.57 -9.66
C LYS A 165 9.14 46.41 -10.49
N LEU A 166 10.32 46.56 -11.10
CA LEU A 166 10.98 45.47 -11.85
C LEU A 166 11.33 44.28 -10.94
N LEU A 167 11.92 44.54 -9.76
CA LEU A 167 12.24 43.50 -8.78
C LEU A 167 10.95 42.81 -8.26
N MET A 168 9.92 43.61 -7.95
CA MET A 168 8.60 43.13 -7.55
C MET A 168 7.99 42.22 -8.63
N SER A 169 8.12 42.56 -9.91
CA SER A 169 7.64 41.72 -11.01
C SER A 169 8.35 40.38 -11.07
N SER A 170 9.68 40.35 -10.92
CA SER A 170 10.44 39.10 -10.85
C SER A 170 10.01 38.22 -9.66
N ILE A 171 9.76 38.82 -8.49
CA ILE A 171 9.23 38.07 -7.34
C ILE A 171 7.81 37.57 -7.61
N SER A 172 6.96 38.36 -8.26
CA SER A 172 5.60 37.95 -8.64
C SER A 172 5.61 36.72 -9.54
N GLU A 173 6.53 36.66 -10.51
CA GLU A 173 6.72 35.49 -11.38
C GLU A 173 7.16 34.26 -10.57
N MET A 174 8.12 34.42 -9.65
CA MET A 174 8.56 33.32 -8.79
C MET A 174 7.45 32.84 -7.84
N LEU A 175 6.61 33.73 -7.32
CA LEU A 175 5.45 33.37 -6.50
C LEU A 175 4.43 32.55 -7.30
N GLN A 176 4.18 32.92 -8.56
CA GLN A 176 3.31 32.15 -9.45
C GLN A 176 3.92 30.79 -9.79
N GLN A 177 5.22 30.72 -10.06
CA GLN A 177 5.91 29.44 -10.25
C GLN A 177 5.84 28.56 -9.00
N ALA A 178 6.03 29.12 -7.81
CA ALA A 178 5.91 28.39 -6.55
C ALA A 178 4.48 27.84 -6.37
N ASP A 179 3.46 28.61 -6.72
CA ASP A 179 2.06 28.17 -6.67
C ASP A 179 1.78 27.00 -7.63
N GLN A 180 2.26 27.11 -8.88
CA GLN A 180 2.17 26.01 -9.85
C GLN A 180 2.88 24.74 -9.37
N VAL A 181 4.09 24.87 -8.82
CA VAL A 181 4.85 23.74 -8.29
C VAL A 181 4.15 23.12 -7.07
N ARG A 182 3.53 23.94 -6.19
CA ARG A 182 2.69 23.44 -5.09
C ARG A 182 1.49 22.65 -5.60
N GLY A 183 0.81 23.15 -6.63
CA GLY A 183 -0.30 22.46 -7.29
C GLY A 183 0.12 21.11 -7.87
N ASN A 184 1.24 21.07 -8.58
CA ASN A 184 1.82 19.82 -9.12
C ASN A 184 2.17 18.83 -8.00
N LEU A 185 2.79 19.31 -6.92
CA LEU A 185 3.15 18.49 -5.76
C LEU A 185 1.91 17.88 -5.10
N GLN A 186 0.83 18.66 -4.95
CA GLN A 186 -0.44 18.18 -4.41
C GLN A 186 -1.05 17.11 -5.33
N GLN A 187 -1.08 17.34 -6.64
CA GLN A 187 -1.62 16.39 -7.61
C GLN A 187 -0.83 15.08 -7.61
N GLN A 188 0.50 15.15 -7.63
CA GLN A 188 1.37 13.97 -7.52
C GLN A 188 1.17 13.23 -6.20
N SER A 189 0.96 13.95 -5.09
CA SER A 189 0.74 13.34 -3.77
C SER A 189 -0.56 12.55 -3.74
N ILE A 190 -1.65 13.13 -4.27
CA ILE A 190 -2.96 12.45 -4.40
C ILE A 190 -2.85 11.23 -5.30
N ALA A 191 -2.19 11.35 -6.46
CA ALA A 191 -2.00 10.24 -7.38
C ALA A 191 -1.20 9.08 -6.74
N THR A 192 -0.17 9.41 -5.96
CA THR A 192 0.65 8.42 -5.26
C THR A 192 -0.16 7.70 -4.17
N ALA A 193 -0.97 8.44 -3.41
CA ALA A 193 -1.87 7.86 -2.42
C ALA A 193 -2.89 6.90 -3.07
N ALA A 194 -3.48 7.28 -4.21
CA ALA A 194 -4.43 6.43 -4.93
C ALA A 194 -3.81 5.09 -5.38
N VAL A 195 -2.55 5.08 -5.84
CA VAL A 195 -1.84 3.84 -6.19
C VAL A 195 -1.58 2.98 -4.96
N ALA A 196 -1.24 3.60 -3.82
CA ALA A 196 -1.05 2.89 -2.55
C ALA A 196 -2.36 2.25 -2.05
N ASP A 197 -3.49 2.97 -2.13
CA ASP A 197 -4.81 2.46 -1.78
C ASP A 197 -5.24 1.29 -2.67
N ASP A 198 -5.01 1.40 -3.98
CA ASP A 198 -5.30 0.31 -4.94
C ASP A 198 -4.39 -0.91 -4.71
N LEU A 199 -3.12 -0.72 -4.29
CA LEU A 199 -2.27 -1.83 -3.86
C LEU A 199 -2.85 -2.54 -2.62
N ALA A 200 -3.25 -1.78 -1.60
CA ALA A 200 -3.84 -2.33 -0.37
C ALA A 200 -5.15 -3.09 -0.65
N ALA A 201 -6.04 -2.53 -1.46
CA ALA A 201 -7.29 -3.17 -1.86
C ALA A 201 -7.05 -4.50 -2.60
N GLN A 202 -6.09 -4.54 -3.52
CA GLN A 202 -5.75 -5.75 -4.26
C GLN A 202 -5.12 -6.83 -3.37
N GLN A 203 -4.42 -6.46 -2.30
CA GLN A 203 -3.91 -7.43 -1.32
C GLN A 203 -5.02 -8.12 -0.55
N ILE A 204 -6.06 -7.39 -0.14
CA ILE A 204 -7.21 -7.98 0.55
C ILE A 204 -7.94 -8.97 -0.36
N VAL A 205 -8.12 -8.62 -1.64
CA VAL A 205 -8.78 -9.51 -2.62
C VAL A 205 -7.93 -10.75 -2.90
N SER A 206 -6.62 -10.58 -3.08
CA SER A 206 -5.69 -11.69 -3.37
C SER A 206 -5.61 -12.66 -2.19
N ALA A 207 -5.51 -12.15 -0.95
CA ALA A 207 -5.49 -12.97 0.26
C ALA A 207 -6.76 -13.82 0.41
N LYS A 208 -7.95 -13.24 0.11
CA LYS A 208 -9.21 -14.00 0.10
C LYS A 208 -9.23 -15.10 -0.96
N LYS A 209 -8.70 -14.83 -2.16
CA LYS A 209 -8.63 -15.82 -3.24
C LYS A 209 -7.69 -16.97 -2.90
N GLU A 210 -6.55 -16.67 -2.29
CA GLU A 210 -5.56 -17.67 -1.86
C GLU A 210 -6.12 -18.55 -0.75
N GLN A 211 -6.82 -17.96 0.24
CA GLN A 211 -7.54 -18.71 1.27
C GLN A 211 -8.56 -19.68 0.67
N ASN A 212 -9.41 -19.22 -0.25
CA ASN A 212 -10.42 -20.09 -0.88
C ASN A 212 -9.77 -21.24 -1.65
N THR A 213 -8.67 -20.96 -2.35
CA THR A 213 -7.94 -21.98 -3.11
C THR A 213 -7.34 -23.04 -2.17
N ALA A 214 -6.73 -22.61 -1.06
CA ALA A 214 -6.18 -23.52 -0.05
C ALA A 214 -7.28 -24.39 0.59
N VAL A 215 -8.45 -23.81 0.90
CA VAL A 215 -9.60 -24.56 1.43
C VAL A 215 -10.09 -25.61 0.43
N VAL A 216 -10.23 -25.24 -0.85
CA VAL A 216 -10.66 -26.19 -1.90
C VAL A 216 -9.62 -27.31 -2.07
N GLN A 217 -8.33 -26.99 -2.06
CA GLN A 217 -7.26 -28.00 -2.12
C GLN A 217 -7.31 -28.95 -0.92
N LEU A 218 -7.41 -28.42 0.31
CA LEU A 218 -7.53 -29.23 1.52
C LEU A 218 -8.77 -30.14 1.48
N LEU A 219 -9.92 -29.61 1.08
CA LEU A 219 -11.15 -30.40 0.93
C LEU A 219 -11.01 -31.47 -0.15
N SER A 220 -10.35 -31.18 -1.27
CA SER A 220 -10.12 -32.16 -2.34
C SER A 220 -9.22 -33.29 -1.88
N VAL A 221 -8.13 -32.99 -1.16
CA VAL A 221 -7.23 -33.99 -0.59
C VAL A 221 -7.95 -34.81 0.47
N ALA A 222 -8.69 -34.16 1.38
CA ALA A 222 -9.48 -34.84 2.41
C ALA A 222 -10.51 -35.79 1.79
N LEU A 223 -11.20 -35.38 0.72
CA LEU A 223 -12.15 -36.21 0.00
C LEU A 223 -11.49 -37.43 -0.64
N VAL A 224 -10.34 -37.26 -1.30
CA VAL A 224 -9.58 -38.37 -1.90
C VAL A 224 -9.15 -39.37 -0.82
N VAL A 225 -8.60 -38.89 0.30
CA VAL A 225 -8.20 -39.75 1.42
C VAL A 225 -9.39 -40.50 2.01
N LEU A 226 -10.54 -39.84 2.18
CA LEU A 226 -11.77 -40.46 2.66
C LEU A 226 -12.22 -41.61 1.73
N LEU A 227 -12.25 -41.36 0.41
CA LEU A 227 -12.66 -42.37 -0.58
C LEU A 227 -11.72 -43.58 -0.59
N ILE A 228 -10.40 -43.34 -0.48
CA ILE A 228 -9.42 -44.42 -0.35
C ILE A 228 -9.68 -45.24 0.92
N GLY A 229 -9.96 -44.58 2.05
CA GLY A 229 -10.29 -45.26 3.31
C GLY A 229 -11.54 -46.14 3.22
N ILE A 230 -12.62 -45.62 2.62
CA ILE A 230 -13.86 -46.38 2.38
C ILE A 230 -13.59 -47.58 1.48
N PHE A 231 -12.85 -47.38 0.39
CA PHE A 231 -12.51 -48.44 -0.56
C PHE A 231 -11.64 -49.53 0.08
N ALA A 232 -10.63 -49.13 0.87
CA ALA A 232 -9.78 -50.05 1.60
C ALA A 232 -10.58 -50.85 2.64
N ALA A 233 -11.46 -50.20 3.41
CA ALA A 233 -12.33 -50.87 4.37
C ALA A 233 -13.22 -51.92 3.68
N PHE A 234 -13.84 -51.56 2.54
CA PHE A 234 -14.64 -52.48 1.74
C PHE A 234 -13.84 -53.69 1.24
N LEU A 235 -12.62 -53.46 0.72
CA LEU A 235 -11.73 -54.53 0.27
C LEU A 235 -11.32 -55.45 1.43
N ILE A 236 -10.92 -54.90 2.58
CA ILE A 236 -10.52 -55.68 3.75
C ILE A 236 -11.69 -56.53 4.25
N THR A 237 -12.89 -55.95 4.37
CA THR A 237 -14.06 -56.71 4.81
C THR A 237 -14.35 -57.88 3.88
N ARG A 238 -14.30 -57.66 2.56
CA ARG A 238 -14.64 -58.68 1.57
C ARG A 238 -13.55 -59.72 1.37
N GLN A 239 -12.28 -59.32 1.38
CA GLN A 239 -11.15 -60.21 1.12
C GLN A 239 -10.62 -60.86 2.40
N ILE A 240 -10.70 -60.23 3.56
CA ILE A 240 -10.10 -60.78 4.79
C ILE A 240 -11.20 -61.22 5.75
N THR A 241 -12.04 -60.28 6.19
CA THR A 241 -12.95 -60.51 7.31
C THR A 241 -13.98 -61.62 7.03
N ILE A 242 -14.63 -61.60 5.85
CA ILE A 242 -15.64 -62.60 5.50
C ILE A 242 -15.01 -64.02 5.42
N PRO A 243 -13.95 -64.26 4.63
CA PRO A 243 -13.45 -65.63 4.44
C PRO A 243 -12.71 -66.17 5.66
N LEU A 244 -12.12 -65.28 6.47
CA LEU A 244 -11.60 -65.66 7.79
C LEU A 244 -12.74 -66.13 8.71
N ASN A 245 -13.88 -65.44 8.72
CA ASN A 245 -15.04 -65.85 9.49
C ASN A 245 -15.60 -67.20 9.01
N ASP A 246 -15.66 -67.42 7.70
CA ASP A 246 -16.06 -68.72 7.13
C ASP A 246 -15.13 -69.85 7.60
N THR A 247 -13.82 -69.59 7.64
CA THR A 247 -12.82 -70.54 8.12
C THR A 247 -13.00 -70.84 9.62
N VAL A 248 -13.30 -69.83 10.44
CA VAL A 248 -13.59 -70.02 11.88
C VAL A 248 -14.85 -70.85 12.08
N ILE A 249 -15.89 -70.63 11.28
CA ILE A 249 -17.13 -71.43 11.34
C ILE A 249 -16.84 -72.88 10.98
N ALA A 250 -16.06 -73.14 9.92
CA ALA A 250 -15.66 -74.50 9.54
C ALA A 250 -14.86 -75.19 10.66
N ALA A 251 -13.90 -74.48 11.27
CA ALA A 251 -13.12 -75.00 12.39
C ALA A 251 -13.98 -75.37 13.60
N ARG A 252 -14.98 -74.53 13.95
CA ARG A 252 -15.93 -74.82 15.04
C ARG A 252 -16.72 -76.10 14.78
N ARG A 253 -17.23 -76.30 13.55
CA ARG A 253 -17.97 -77.51 13.20
C ARG A 253 -17.12 -78.77 13.35
N ILE A 254 -15.85 -78.71 12.92
CA ILE A 254 -14.91 -79.82 13.09
C ILE A 254 -14.71 -80.12 14.59
N ALA A 255 -14.56 -79.07 15.42
CA ALA A 255 -14.41 -79.23 16.87
C ALA A 255 -15.66 -79.83 17.53
N ASP A 256 -16.85 -79.53 17.02
CA ASP A 256 -18.13 -80.09 17.46
C ASP A 256 -18.38 -81.53 16.92
N GLY A 257 -17.46 -82.07 16.11
CA GLY A 257 -17.54 -83.42 15.54
C GLY A 257 -18.34 -83.54 14.24
N ASP A 258 -18.82 -82.43 13.67
CA ASP A 258 -19.49 -82.42 12.38
C ASP A 258 -18.47 -82.35 11.24
N LEU A 259 -18.14 -83.52 10.70
CA LEU A 259 -17.23 -83.69 9.57
C LEU A 259 -17.97 -83.82 8.23
N THR A 260 -19.28 -83.56 8.16
CA THR A 260 -20.10 -83.89 6.97
C THR A 260 -20.00 -82.87 5.84
N GLN A 261 -19.54 -81.65 6.14
CA GLN A 261 -19.50 -80.53 5.19
C GLN A 261 -18.18 -80.51 4.41
N ASP A 262 -18.28 -80.26 3.10
CA ASP A 262 -17.12 -80.03 2.23
C ASP A 262 -17.02 -78.55 1.87
N SER A 263 -15.96 -77.92 2.39
CA SER A 263 -15.68 -76.50 2.17
C SER A 263 -14.67 -76.37 1.02
N SER A 264 -15.14 -76.33 -0.22
CA SER A 264 -14.25 -76.07 -1.36
C SER A 264 -14.06 -74.57 -1.58
N THR A 265 -12.81 -74.09 -1.60
CA THR A 265 -12.48 -72.70 -1.93
C THR A 265 -11.80 -72.62 -3.29
N THR A 266 -12.18 -71.63 -4.11
CA THR A 266 -11.53 -71.33 -5.40
C THR A 266 -10.48 -70.23 -5.28
N ARG A 267 -10.07 -69.93 -4.05
CA ARG A 267 -9.23 -68.79 -3.73
C ARG A 267 -7.76 -69.17 -3.69
N GLU A 268 -6.91 -68.34 -4.27
CA GLU A 268 -5.48 -68.61 -4.46
C GLU A 268 -4.55 -67.79 -3.54
N ASP A 269 -5.12 -67.11 -2.53
CA ASP A 269 -4.37 -66.34 -1.53
C ASP A 269 -4.11 -67.15 -0.24
N GLU A 270 -3.47 -66.53 0.75
CA GLU A 270 -3.12 -67.18 2.02
C GLU A 270 -4.36 -67.70 2.77
N LEU A 271 -5.51 -67.03 2.64
CA LEU A 271 -6.77 -67.51 3.21
C LEU A 271 -7.34 -68.70 2.43
N GLY A 272 -7.19 -68.71 1.10
CA GLY A 272 -7.51 -69.88 0.28
C GLY A 272 -6.67 -71.11 0.64
N LEU A 273 -5.37 -70.92 0.82
CA LEU A 273 -4.47 -71.99 1.27
C LEU A 273 -4.87 -72.52 2.65
N LEU A 274 -5.20 -71.63 3.60
CA LEU A 274 -5.66 -72.00 4.93
C LEU A 274 -6.96 -72.83 4.88
N GLN A 275 -7.95 -72.36 4.11
CA GLN A 275 -9.23 -73.06 3.93
C GLN A 275 -9.04 -74.45 3.31
N ASN A 276 -8.21 -74.58 2.27
CA ASN A 276 -7.89 -75.87 1.66
C ASN A 276 -7.18 -76.82 2.64
N THR A 277 -6.23 -76.30 3.43
CA THR A 277 -5.52 -77.09 4.44
C THR A 277 -6.48 -77.62 5.50
N MET A 278 -7.42 -76.77 5.96
CA MET A 278 -8.48 -77.19 6.89
C MET A 278 -9.39 -78.27 6.28
N GLN A 279 -9.73 -78.16 5.00
CA GLN A 279 -10.53 -79.18 4.30
C GLN A 279 -9.77 -80.52 4.20
N HIS A 280 -8.48 -80.50 3.88
CA HIS A 280 -7.65 -81.71 3.90
C HIS A 280 -7.62 -82.38 5.28
N MET A 281 -7.56 -81.59 6.35
CA MET A 281 -7.66 -82.09 7.72
C MET A 281 -9.03 -82.73 7.99
N THR A 282 -10.13 -82.09 7.60
CA THR A 282 -11.49 -82.66 7.73
C THR A 282 -11.63 -84.00 7.01
N VAL A 283 -11.16 -84.09 5.76
CA VAL A 283 -11.20 -85.34 4.97
C VAL A 283 -10.38 -86.43 5.64
N SER A 284 -9.20 -86.10 6.16
CA SER A 284 -8.33 -87.05 6.86
C SER A 284 -8.98 -87.55 8.15
N LEU A 285 -9.58 -86.66 8.95
CA LEU A 285 -10.33 -87.04 10.16
C LEU A 285 -11.55 -87.91 9.84
N ARG A 286 -12.31 -87.58 8.79
CA ARG A 286 -13.47 -88.36 8.32
C ARG A 286 -13.03 -89.76 7.90
N GLY A 287 -11.91 -89.87 7.18
CA GLY A 287 -11.32 -91.15 6.79
C GLY A 287 -10.86 -91.98 7.99
N LEU A 288 -10.23 -91.37 9.00
CA LEU A 288 -9.84 -92.05 10.24
C LEU A 288 -11.06 -92.58 11.01
N ILE A 289 -12.11 -91.78 11.19
CA ILE A 289 -13.35 -92.21 11.86
C ILE A 289 -14.03 -93.33 11.07
N GLY A 290 -14.12 -93.22 9.74
CA GLY A 290 -14.68 -94.28 8.87
C GLY A 290 -13.86 -95.58 8.94
N GLY A 291 -12.53 -95.49 8.99
CA GLY A 291 -11.64 -96.62 9.17
C GLY A 291 -11.81 -97.31 10.53
N ILE A 292 -11.98 -96.54 11.61
CA ILE A 292 -12.32 -97.08 12.94
C ILE A 292 -13.67 -97.80 12.88
N GLY A 293 -14.68 -97.21 12.24
CA GLY A 293 -15.99 -97.85 12.04
C GLY A 293 -15.88 -99.20 11.34
N ASN A 294 -15.16 -99.27 10.22
CA ASN A 294 -14.93 -100.52 9.49
C ASN A 294 -14.16 -101.55 10.34
N GLY A 295 -13.16 -101.12 11.12
CA GLY A 295 -12.42 -101.97 12.04
C GLY A 295 -13.31 -102.55 13.15
N VAL A 296 -14.19 -101.73 13.73
CA VAL A 296 -15.20 -102.19 14.70
C VAL A 296 -16.17 -103.18 14.06
N THR A 297 -16.62 -102.95 12.82
CA THR A 297 -17.45 -103.91 12.08
C THR A 297 -16.70 -105.22 11.83
N GLN A 298 -15.44 -105.18 11.40
CA GLN A 298 -14.61 -106.38 11.21
C GLN A 298 -14.38 -107.15 12.50
N ILE A 299 -14.14 -106.45 13.62
CA ILE A 299 -14.02 -107.06 14.94
C ILE A 299 -15.35 -107.69 15.35
N ALA A 300 -16.48 -107.01 15.12
CA ALA A 300 -17.80 -107.55 15.41
C ALA A 300 -18.10 -108.81 14.58
N THR A 301 -17.81 -108.80 13.28
CA THR A 301 -17.95 -109.97 12.41
C THR A 301 -16.99 -111.10 12.79
N ALA A 302 -15.75 -110.79 13.17
CA ALA A 302 -14.80 -111.78 13.67
C ALA A 302 -15.24 -112.36 15.03
N ALA A 303 -15.82 -111.54 15.91
CA ALA A 303 -16.40 -111.97 17.17
C ALA A 303 -17.65 -112.85 16.96
N GLU A 304 -18.50 -112.54 15.98
CA GLU A 304 -19.62 -113.40 15.57
C GLU A 304 -19.13 -114.74 15.01
N GLN A 305 -18.10 -114.73 14.15
CA GLN A 305 -17.49 -115.97 13.64
C GLN A 305 -16.83 -116.80 14.75
N LEU A 306 -16.14 -116.17 15.70
CA LEU A 306 -15.56 -116.83 16.87
C LEU A 306 -16.64 -117.40 17.81
N SER A 307 -17.74 -116.66 18.01
CA SER A 307 -18.89 -117.14 18.77
C SER A 307 -19.50 -118.37 18.09
N ALA A 308 -19.67 -118.35 16.78
CA ALA A 308 -20.19 -119.48 16.01
C ALA A 308 -19.24 -120.71 16.01
N VAL A 309 -17.92 -120.51 16.09
CA VAL A 309 -16.94 -121.60 16.23
C VAL A 309 -16.87 -122.14 17.66
N SER A 310 -17.17 -121.33 18.68
CA SER A 310 -17.20 -121.74 20.08
C SER A 310 -18.48 -122.48 20.46
N GLU A 311 -19.48 -122.54 19.56
CA GLU A 311 -20.78 -123.20 19.73
C GLU A 311 -20.87 -124.56 19.01
N GLN A 312 -19.79 -125.01 18.35
CA GLN A 312 -19.59 -126.37 17.84
C GLN A 312 -18.85 -127.26 18.84
#